data_AF-A0A2D6Q5M5-F1
#
_entry.id   AF-A0A2D6Q5M5-F1
#
_cell.length_a   1.000
_cell.length_b   1.000
_cell.length_c   1.000
_cell.angle_alpha   90.00
_cell.angle_beta   90.00
_cell.angle_gamma   90.00
#
_symmetry.space_group_name_H-M   'P 1'
#
loop_
_entity.id
_entity.type
_entity.pdbx_description
1 polymer ?
#
loop_
_entity_poly.entity_id
_entity_poly.type
_entity_poly.pdbx_seq_one_letter_code
_entity_poly.pdbx_strand_id
1 'polypeptide(L)'
;MAARKKASKKRSTKKSTKSAAPKLPSGSSLLAKEKKELHKIAHYCFFIGLLIAVIAGLPWFYGSVDAVALMSTLVFLGFVVGLFNLTAKDTMPFLVASIALMLAGIVNLSLIPLVGDTLRAMLSNIVVFVVPGAIILGMKTIWKLASE
;
A
#
# COMPACT_ATOMS: atom_id res chain seq x y z
N MET A 1 47.94 -41.64 -61.97
CA MET A 1 47.84 -40.51 -62.91
C MET A 1 46.38 -40.24 -63.23
N ALA A 2 45.98 -38.97 -63.21
CA ALA A 2 44.74 -38.38 -63.73
C ALA A 2 43.38 -38.63 -63.01
N ALA A 3 42.83 -37.50 -62.57
CA ALA A 3 41.57 -37.27 -61.89
C ALA A 3 40.30 -37.64 -62.68
N ARG A 4 39.22 -37.93 -61.95
CA ARG A 4 37.84 -37.75 -62.42
C ARG A 4 36.93 -37.24 -61.29
N LYS A 5 36.48 -35.98 -61.46
CA LYS A 5 35.38 -35.33 -60.73
C LYS A 5 34.06 -36.04 -61.06
N LYS A 6 33.17 -36.25 -60.08
CA LYS A 6 31.74 -35.86 -60.13
C LYS A 6 30.96 -36.24 -58.86
N ALA A 7 30.44 -35.20 -58.22
CA ALA A 7 29.11 -35.04 -57.59
C ALA A 7 28.31 -36.26 -57.10
N SER A 8 28.01 -36.27 -55.79
CA SER A 8 26.80 -36.83 -55.16
C SER A 8 26.66 -36.19 -53.76
N LYS A 9 25.79 -35.18 -53.56
CA LYS A 9 24.36 -35.24 -53.22
C LYS A 9 24.08 -35.62 -51.74
N LYS A 10 23.56 -34.61 -51.01
CA LYS A 10 22.70 -34.64 -49.80
C LYS A 10 23.27 -35.26 -48.50
N ARG A 11 23.35 -34.43 -47.45
CA ARG A 11 22.39 -34.57 -46.33
C ARG A 11 22.23 -33.26 -45.54
N SER A 12 20.96 -32.94 -45.34
CA SER A 12 20.43 -31.80 -44.61
C SER A 12 20.54 -32.06 -43.10
N THR A 13 21.00 -31.07 -42.35
CA THR A 13 20.60 -30.86 -40.95
C THR A 13 20.17 -29.40 -40.78
N LYS A 14 19.00 -29.09 -41.36
CA LYS A 14 18.26 -27.86 -41.10
C LYS A 14 17.73 -27.93 -39.65
N LYS A 15 18.50 -27.40 -38.70
CA LYS A 15 18.07 -27.21 -37.30
C LYS A 15 16.94 -26.18 -37.34
N SER A 16 15.71 -26.66 -37.27
CA SER A 16 14.49 -25.85 -37.19
C SER A 16 14.59 -24.91 -36.00
N THR A 17 14.91 -23.66 -36.28
CA THR A 17 14.57 -22.52 -35.43
C THR A 17 13.05 -22.43 -35.40
N LYS A 18 12.41 -23.19 -34.50
CA LYS A 18 11.05 -22.89 -34.08
C LYS A 18 11.10 -21.52 -33.39
N SER A 19 10.84 -20.50 -34.19
CA SER A 19 10.41 -19.18 -33.76
C SER A 19 9.24 -19.39 -32.80
N ALA A 20 9.53 -19.40 -31.50
CA ALA A 20 8.52 -19.29 -30.48
C ALA A 20 8.09 -17.82 -30.50
N ALA A 21 7.00 -17.53 -31.19
CA ALA A 21 6.32 -16.25 -31.03
C ALA A 21 6.14 -16.01 -29.52
N PRO A 22 6.48 -14.81 -29.00
CA PRO A 22 6.27 -14.51 -27.60
C PRO A 22 4.77 -14.71 -27.32
N LYS A 23 4.43 -15.71 -26.49
CA LYS A 23 3.06 -15.91 -26.04
C LYS A 23 2.66 -14.64 -25.31
N LEU A 24 1.75 -13.85 -25.91
CA LEU A 24 1.25 -12.65 -25.25
C LEU A 24 0.69 -13.06 -23.88
N PRO A 25 1.04 -12.34 -22.80
CA PRO A 25 0.48 -12.61 -21.49
C PRO A 25 -1.04 -12.56 -21.58
N SER A 26 -1.70 -13.66 -21.20
CA SER A 26 -3.16 -13.74 -21.09
C SER A 26 -3.66 -12.54 -20.28
N GLY A 27 -4.74 -11.87 -20.73
CA GLY A 27 -5.29 -10.70 -20.04
C GLY A 27 -5.57 -10.94 -18.54
N SER A 28 -5.83 -12.18 -18.15
CA SER A 28 -5.98 -12.60 -16.75
C SER A 28 -4.70 -12.39 -15.91
N SER A 29 -3.53 -12.57 -16.50
CA SER A 29 -2.24 -12.39 -15.82
C SER A 29 -1.88 -10.91 -15.61
N LEU A 30 -2.33 -10.03 -16.52
CA LEU A 30 -2.12 -8.58 -16.41
C LEU A 30 -3.01 -8.00 -15.29
N LEU A 31 -4.28 -8.40 -15.23
CA LEU A 31 -5.21 -7.97 -14.18
C LEU A 31 -4.77 -8.43 -12.78
N ALA A 32 -4.25 -9.65 -12.66
CA ALA A 32 -3.73 -10.15 -11.39
C ALA A 32 -2.47 -9.39 -10.94
N LYS A 33 -1.62 -8.96 -11.89
CA LYS A 33 -0.43 -8.15 -11.62
C LYS A 33 -0.83 -6.75 -11.15
N GLU A 34 -1.76 -6.09 -11.84
CA GLU A 34 -2.22 -4.74 -11.45
C GLU A 34 -2.86 -4.71 -10.06
N LYS A 35 -3.71 -5.68 -9.72
CA LYS A 35 -4.29 -5.76 -8.37
C LYS A 35 -3.22 -5.93 -7.28
N LYS A 36 -2.17 -6.71 -7.54
CA LYS A 36 -1.04 -6.84 -6.61
C LYS A 36 -0.29 -5.53 -6.41
N GLU A 37 -0.09 -4.76 -7.48
CA GLU A 37 0.62 -3.47 -7.40
C GLU A 37 -0.21 -2.41 -6.66
N LEU A 38 -1.53 -2.34 -6.89
CA LEU A 38 -2.43 -1.43 -6.16
C LEU A 38 -2.42 -1.69 -4.65
N HIS A 39 -2.47 -2.97 -4.24
CA HIS A 39 -2.38 -3.33 -2.82
C HIS A 39 -1.05 -2.90 -2.18
N LYS A 40 0.06 -3.03 -2.90
CA LYS A 40 1.37 -2.56 -2.40
C LYS A 40 1.38 -1.05 -2.25
N ILE A 41 0.90 -0.31 -3.26
CA ILE A 41 0.86 1.15 -3.25
C ILE A 41 0.10 1.64 -2.03
N ALA A 42 -1.08 1.08 -1.77
CA ALA A 42 -1.90 1.48 -0.64
C ALA A 42 -1.23 1.15 0.71
N HIS A 43 -0.45 0.07 0.81
CA HIS A 43 0.32 -0.28 2.00
C HIS A 43 1.47 0.73 2.24
N TYR A 44 2.17 1.13 1.18
CA TYR A 44 3.20 2.17 1.26
C TYR A 44 2.60 3.53 1.63
N CYS A 45 1.46 3.91 1.05
CA CYS A 45 0.74 5.14 1.41
C CYS A 45 0.37 5.16 2.90
N PHE A 46 -0.08 4.02 3.44
CA PHE A 46 -0.40 3.93 4.86
C PHE A 46 0.83 4.18 5.73
N PHE A 47 1.95 3.50 5.41
CA PHE A 47 3.17 3.63 6.18
C PHE A 47 3.77 5.05 6.10
N ILE A 48 3.73 5.68 4.94
CA ILE A 48 4.19 7.06 4.74
C ILE A 48 3.31 8.03 5.55
N GLY A 49 1.98 7.91 5.48
CA GLY A 49 1.07 8.75 6.26
C GLY A 49 1.30 8.62 7.76
N LEU A 50 1.52 7.39 8.24
CA LEU A 50 1.85 7.12 9.64
C LEU A 50 3.19 7.76 10.03
N LEU A 51 4.22 7.63 9.18
CA LEU A 51 5.53 8.22 9.43
C LEU A 51 5.46 9.75 9.51
N ILE A 52 4.70 10.38 8.61
CA ILE A 52 4.46 11.83 8.62
C ILE A 52 3.77 12.23 9.93
N ALA A 53 2.75 11.49 10.37
CA ALA A 53 2.04 11.78 11.61
C ALA A 53 2.95 11.75 12.85
N VAL A 54 3.87 10.77 12.90
CA VAL A 54 4.86 10.65 13.98
C VAL A 54 5.88 11.78 13.93
N ILE A 55 6.50 12.02 12.77
CA ILE A 55 7.53 13.06 12.62
C ILE A 55 6.95 14.44 12.92
N ALA A 56 5.73 14.71 12.48
CA ALA A 56 5.02 15.95 12.74
C ALA A 56 4.75 16.24 14.22
N GLY A 57 4.70 15.21 15.06
CA GLY A 57 4.52 15.34 16.50
C GLY A 57 5.81 15.58 17.28
N LEU A 58 6.99 15.51 16.64
CA LEU A 58 8.27 15.72 17.31
C LEU A 58 8.45 17.21 17.67
N PRO A 59 9.01 17.54 18.85
CA PRO A 59 9.15 18.93 19.31
C PRO A 59 9.94 19.83 18.35
N TRP A 60 10.93 19.25 17.65
CA TRP A 60 11.78 19.99 16.72
C TRP A 60 11.11 20.27 15.38
N PHE A 61 10.08 19.51 15.03
CA PHE A 61 9.31 19.69 13.79
C PHE A 61 7.95 20.37 14.06
N TYR A 62 7.48 20.27 15.30
CA TYR A 62 6.25 20.89 15.78
C TYR A 62 6.29 22.41 15.54
N GLY A 63 5.31 22.92 14.81
CA GLY A 63 5.22 24.33 14.42
C GLY A 63 6.01 24.73 13.16
N SER A 64 6.79 23.82 12.56
CA SER A 64 7.46 24.08 11.27
C SER A 64 6.51 24.00 10.07
N VAL A 65 5.34 23.38 10.26
CA VAL A 65 4.32 23.19 9.23
C VAL A 65 3.02 23.80 9.73
N ASP A 66 2.29 24.47 8.84
CA ASP A 66 0.96 25.00 9.14
C ASP A 66 0.02 23.87 9.61
N ALA A 67 -0.68 24.10 10.72
CA ALA A 67 -1.51 23.09 11.35
C ALA A 67 -2.68 22.68 10.45
N VAL A 68 -3.28 23.63 9.73
CA VAL A 68 -4.42 23.35 8.83
C VAL A 68 -3.96 22.51 7.65
N ALA A 69 -2.83 22.88 7.03
CA ALA A 69 -2.22 22.12 5.95
C ALA A 69 -1.86 20.69 6.38
N LEU A 70 -1.29 20.53 7.58
CA LEU A 70 -0.94 19.23 8.13
C LEU A 70 -2.18 18.36 8.34
N MET A 71 -3.16 18.84 9.08
CA MET A 71 -4.38 18.09 9.38
C MET A 71 -5.14 17.72 8.11
N SER A 72 -5.25 18.66 7.15
CA SER A 72 -5.89 18.40 5.86
C SER A 72 -5.16 17.32 5.07
N THR A 73 -3.82 17.35 5.07
CA THR A 73 -2.99 16.34 4.41
C THR A 73 -3.18 14.96 5.04
N LEU A 74 -3.15 14.87 6.37
CA LEU A 74 -3.36 13.61 7.09
C LEU A 74 -4.76 13.03 6.84
N VAL A 75 -5.80 13.87 6.88
CA VAL A 75 -7.17 13.43 6.59
C VAL A 75 -7.28 12.94 5.14
N PHE A 76 -6.70 13.68 4.19
CA PHE A 76 -6.71 13.30 2.78
C PHE A 76 -5.98 11.97 2.53
N LEU A 77 -4.77 11.80 3.08
CA LEU A 77 -4.02 10.55 2.99
C LEU A 77 -4.80 9.40 3.64
N GLY A 78 -5.41 9.63 4.80
CA GLY A 78 -6.21 8.62 5.49
C GLY A 78 -7.43 8.16 4.69
N PHE A 79 -8.12 9.11 4.05
CA PHE A 79 -9.22 8.84 3.14
C PHE A 79 -8.77 8.02 1.93
N VAL A 80 -7.67 8.42 1.29
CA VAL A 80 -7.06 7.66 0.18
C VAL A 80 -6.73 6.24 0.65
N VAL A 81 -6.11 6.06 1.81
CA VAL A 81 -5.80 4.73 2.32
C VAL A 81 -7.07 3.90 2.54
N GLY A 82 -8.15 4.45 3.11
CA GLY A 82 -9.40 3.73 3.30
C GLY A 82 -10.14 3.36 2.01
N LEU A 83 -9.96 4.17 0.95
CA LEU A 83 -10.51 3.86 -0.37
C LEU A 83 -9.69 2.81 -1.11
N PHE A 84 -8.36 2.94 -1.08
CA PHE A 84 -7.42 2.12 -1.83
C PHE A 84 -6.98 0.85 -1.07
N ASN A 85 -7.32 0.70 0.22
CA ASN A 85 -6.95 -0.44 1.05
C ASN A 85 -8.07 -0.78 2.04
N LEU A 86 -8.50 -2.03 2.20
CA LEU A 86 -7.72 -3.24 2.46
C LEU A 86 -8.37 -4.47 1.79
N THR A 87 -7.58 -5.47 1.42
CA THR A 87 -8.14 -6.81 1.11
C THR A 87 -9.00 -7.25 2.30
N ALA A 88 -10.13 -7.92 2.10
CA ALA A 88 -11.08 -8.26 3.17
C ALA A 88 -10.42 -8.94 4.41
N LYS A 89 -9.29 -9.62 4.20
CA LYS A 89 -8.47 -10.25 5.24
C LYS A 89 -7.80 -9.25 6.20
N ASP A 90 -7.52 -8.03 5.77
CA ASP A 90 -6.78 -7.03 6.54
C ASP A 90 -7.70 -5.97 7.18
N THR A 91 -8.98 -5.93 6.79
CA THR A 91 -9.98 -4.96 7.29
C THR A 91 -10.17 -5.05 8.81
N MET A 92 -10.38 -6.25 9.36
CA MET A 92 -10.60 -6.42 10.81
C MET A 92 -9.36 -6.03 11.63
N PRO A 93 -8.14 -6.53 11.35
CA PRO A 93 -6.93 -6.08 12.04
C PRO A 93 -6.75 -4.56 12.02
N PHE A 94 -7.02 -3.91 10.88
CA PHE A 94 -6.92 -2.45 10.77
C PHE A 94 -7.96 -1.73 11.62
N LEU A 95 -9.23 -2.15 11.59
CA LEU A 95 -10.28 -1.53 12.41
C LEU A 95 -9.97 -1.67 13.90
N VAL A 96 -9.50 -2.84 14.33
CA VAL A 96 -9.08 -3.08 15.73
C VAL A 96 -7.91 -2.19 16.12
N ALA A 97 -6.87 -2.09 15.28
CA ALA A 97 -5.73 -1.21 15.53
C ALA A 97 -6.15 0.27 15.57
N SER A 98 -7.06 0.67 14.67
CA SER A 98 -7.62 2.02 14.62
C SER A 98 -8.34 2.36 15.93
N ILE A 99 -9.18 1.45 16.42
CA ILE A 99 -9.88 1.61 17.70
C ILE A 99 -8.89 1.71 18.85
N ALA A 100 -7.88 0.84 18.90
CA ALA A 100 -6.85 0.88 19.95
C ALA A 100 -6.11 2.23 19.97
N LEU A 101 -5.74 2.77 18.80
CA LEU A 101 -5.10 4.07 18.66
C LEU A 101 -6.03 5.22 19.09
N MET A 102 -7.30 5.19 18.68
CA MET A 102 -8.28 6.20 19.09
C MET A 102 -8.49 6.20 20.61
N LEU A 103 -8.61 5.01 21.22
CA LEU A 103 -8.73 4.87 22.67
C LEU A 103 -7.48 5.35 23.40
N ALA A 104 -6.28 5.02 22.89
CA ALA A 104 -5.04 5.53 23.43
C ALA A 104 -4.97 7.07 23.35
N GLY A 105 -5.53 7.67 22.30
CA GLY A 105 -5.60 9.12 22.11
C GLY A 105 -6.45 9.87 23.15
N ILE A 106 -7.33 9.17 23.86
CA ILE A 106 -8.17 9.75 24.93
C ILE A 106 -7.38 9.87 26.24
N VAL A 107 -6.34 9.05 26.43
CA VAL A 107 -5.52 9.06 27.64
C VAL A 107 -4.79 10.40 27.77
N ASN A 108 -4.82 10.99 28.96
CA ASN A 108 -4.12 12.25 29.25
C ASN A 108 -2.60 12.01 29.40
N LEU A 109 -1.92 11.89 28.26
CA LEU A 109 -0.49 11.65 28.19
C LEU A 109 0.34 12.83 28.71
N SER A 110 -0.20 14.05 28.75
CA SER A 110 0.50 15.25 29.24
C SER A 110 0.87 15.18 30.73
N LEU A 111 0.30 14.25 31.49
CA LEU A 111 0.71 13.98 32.88
C LEU A 111 2.08 13.30 32.99
N ILE A 112 2.60 12.75 31.90
CA ILE A 112 3.91 12.09 31.87
C ILE A 112 4.99 13.15 31.65
N PRO A 113 5.91 13.36 32.61
CA PRO A 113 6.98 14.34 32.47
C PRO A 113 7.87 14.05 31.26
N LEU A 114 8.43 15.09 30.66
CA LEU A 114 9.43 15.05 29.57
C LEU A 114 8.92 14.55 28.21
N VAL A 115 8.06 13.52 28.17
CA VAL A 115 7.64 12.84 26.93
C VAL A 115 6.14 12.94 26.65
N GLY A 116 5.34 13.33 27.63
CA GLY A 116 3.88 13.31 27.56
C GLY A 116 3.30 14.11 26.40
N ASP A 117 3.75 15.37 26.25
CA ASP A 117 3.25 16.26 25.19
C ASP A 117 3.67 15.79 23.79
N THR A 118 4.89 15.27 23.65
CA THR A 118 5.38 14.69 22.39
C THR A 118 4.54 13.48 21.98
N LEU A 119 4.32 12.55 22.91
CA LEU A 119 3.50 11.35 22.66
C LEU A 119 2.06 11.74 22.34
N ARG A 120 1.49 12.71 23.05
CA ARG A 120 0.16 13.25 22.79
C ARG A 120 0.06 13.84 21.38
N ALA A 121 1.03 14.64 20.96
CA ALA A 121 1.05 15.25 19.63
C ALA A 121 1.14 14.18 18.52
N MET A 122 2.05 13.21 18.66
CA MET A 122 2.18 12.10 17.72
C MET A 122 0.88 11.30 17.60
N LEU A 123 0.32 10.90 18.75
CA LEU A 123 -0.89 10.08 18.78
C LEU A 123 -2.09 10.82 18.23
N SER A 124 -2.23 12.12 18.53
CA SER A 124 -3.27 12.98 17.95
C SER A 124 -3.19 12.99 16.42
N ASN A 125 -1.99 13.19 15.85
CA ASN A 125 -1.79 13.17 14.41
C ASN A 125 -2.12 11.79 13.81
N ILE A 126 -1.67 10.70 14.46
CA ILE A 126 -1.96 9.34 14.00
C ILE A 126 -3.48 9.10 13.98
N VAL A 127 -4.20 9.51 15.01
CA VAL A 127 -5.65 9.36 15.08
C VAL A 127 -6.33 10.13 13.94
N VAL A 128 -5.95 11.39 13.70
CA VAL A 128 -6.49 12.20 12.60
C VAL A 128 -6.28 11.51 11.24
N PHE A 129 -5.13 10.88 11.03
CA PHE A 129 -4.83 10.13 9.82
C PHE A 129 -5.65 8.83 9.69
N VAL A 130 -5.82 8.07 10.78
CA VAL A 130 -6.44 6.73 10.72
C VAL A 130 -7.98 6.79 10.67
N VAL A 131 -8.60 7.78 11.33
CA VAL A 131 -10.06 7.93 11.44
C VAL A 131 -10.81 7.87 10.10
N PRO A 132 -10.50 8.67 9.06
CA PRO A 132 -11.24 8.63 7.81
C PRO A 132 -11.15 7.25 7.12
N GLY A 133 -10.00 6.58 7.21
CA GLY A 133 -9.85 5.23 6.69
C GLY A 133 -10.71 4.21 7.43
N ALA A 134 -10.75 4.30 8.77
CA ALA A 134 -11.58 3.45 9.61
C ALA A 134 -13.08 3.64 9.36
N ILE A 135 -13.53 4.89 9.13
CA ILE A 135 -14.94 5.17 8.78
C ILE A 135 -15.32 4.45 7.49
N ILE A 136 -14.53 4.62 6.42
CA ILE A 136 -14.82 4.00 5.11
C ILE A 136 -14.87 2.47 5.22
N LEU A 137 -13.90 1.88 5.90
CA LEU A 137 -13.79 0.43 6.05
C LEU A 137 -14.88 -0.14 6.98
N GLY A 138 -15.21 0.57 8.05
CA GLY A 138 -16.31 0.20 8.94
C GLY A 138 -17.64 0.19 8.19
N MET A 139 -17.92 1.25 7.42
CA MET A 139 -19.11 1.33 6.56
C MET A 139 -19.19 0.19 5.54
N LYS A 140 -18.08 -0.10 4.84
CA LYS A 140 -18.01 -1.24 3.91
C LYS A 140 -18.28 -2.57 4.60
N THR A 141 -17.79 -2.73 5.84
CA THR A 141 -18.00 -3.96 6.62
C THR A 141 -19.46 -4.12 7.02
N ILE A 142 -20.11 -3.05 7.48
CA ILE A 142 -21.55 -3.05 7.83
C ILE A 142 -22.40 -3.42 6.60
N TRP A 143 -22.13 -2.79 5.45
CA TRP A 143 -22.86 -3.09 4.21
C TRP A 143 -22.71 -4.54 3.79
N LYS A 144 -21.50 -5.09 3.88
CA LYS A 144 -21.25 -6.49 3.56
C LYS A 144 -22.05 -7.41 4.47
N LEU A 145 -22.01 -7.19 5.79
CA LEU A 145 -22.76 -7.97 6.77
C LEU A 145 -24.27 -7.89 6.58
N ALA A 146 -24.78 -6.74 6.13
CA ALA A 146 -26.21 -6.54 5.86
C ALA A 146 -26.67 -7.18 4.54
N SER A 147 -25.74 -7.46 3.62
CA SER A 147 -26.02 -8.05 2.31
C SER A 147 -25.79 -9.56 2.22
N GLU A 148 -25.22 -10.14 3.27
CA GLU A 148 -25.12 -11.60 3.49
C GLU A 148 -26.43 -12.15 4.05
#